data_AF-A0A9R1EFE6-F1
#
_entry.id   AF-A0A9R1EFE6-F1
#
_cell.length_a   1.000
_cell.length_b   1.000
_cell.length_c   1.000
_cell.angle_alpha   90.00
_cell.angle_beta   90.00
_cell.angle_gamma   90.00
#
_symmetry.space_group_name_H-M   'P 1'
#
loop_
_entity.id
_entity.type
_entity.pdbx_description
1 polymer ?
#
loop_
_entity_poly.entity_id
_entity_poly.type
_entity_poly.pdbx_seq_one_letter_code
_entity_poly.pdbx_strand_id
1 'polypeptide(L)'
;MRCLGVAVQSGHCVDVPGHPLTLCRALQYHNFHWMPKYTIYLHDRQFGMEDYVAEVLIHAREADNDNGPYCFLGHGTNKEMAIQQAAHVAMARLRHDLPEMAEGPLKFMPALSSSGEVFYPNNFSPKDSSSTVAMVQAMHSKDREYHAYLYELCEARRALKAVKTLASLYGLHSPDVGHEDLLDGAGVASTSRFRIPSIDREVPDVSSLAGQHRGVPVQPCNQGYPRSPDHWGPSHGY
;
A
#
# COMPACT_ATOMS: atom_id res chain seq x y z
N MET A 1 9.13 7.90 18.06
CA MET A 1 10.09 8.24 16.98
C MET A 1 10.04 7.14 15.93
N ARG A 2 9.72 7.46 14.67
CA ARG A 2 9.73 6.48 13.57
C ARG A 2 11.15 6.42 13.01
N CYS A 3 11.86 5.32 13.27
CA CYS A 3 13.17 5.08 12.66
C CYS A 3 12.96 4.67 11.20
N LEU A 4 12.92 5.64 10.30
CA LEU A 4 12.64 5.41 8.88
C LEU A 4 13.81 4.74 8.13
N GLY A 5 14.99 4.65 8.74
CA GLY A 5 16.20 4.12 8.10
C GLY A 5 17.06 5.24 7.52
N VAL A 6 18.02 4.89 6.65
CA VAL A 6 18.89 5.89 6.00
C VAL A 6 18.20 6.43 4.75
N ALA A 7 18.08 7.75 4.64
CA ALA A 7 17.53 8.38 3.44
C ALA A 7 18.46 8.15 2.25
N VAL A 8 17.93 7.57 1.18
CA VAL A 8 18.70 7.20 -0.02
C VAL A 8 18.33 8.05 -1.23
N GLN A 9 17.18 8.72 -1.22
CA GLN A 9 16.72 9.57 -2.33
C GLN A 9 15.60 10.52 -1.86
N SER A 10 15.55 11.74 -2.39
CA SER A 10 14.44 12.67 -2.18
C SER A 10 14.16 13.48 -3.45
N GLY A 11 12.89 13.75 -3.74
CA GLY A 11 12.50 14.52 -4.92
C GLY A 11 10.99 14.53 -5.17
N HIS A 12 10.60 15.14 -6.29
CA HIS A 12 9.23 15.13 -6.76
C HIS A 12 9.08 14.01 -7.81
N CYS A 13 8.22 13.03 -7.55
CA CYS A 13 8.02 11.86 -8.42
C CYS A 13 6.97 12.12 -9.51
N VAL A 14 7.03 13.29 -10.16
CA VAL A 14 5.99 13.75 -11.10
C VAL A 14 6.00 12.94 -12.41
N ASP A 15 7.18 12.47 -12.82
CA ASP A 15 7.37 11.70 -14.06
C ASP A 15 7.14 10.20 -13.87
N VAL A 16 6.82 9.74 -12.65
CA VAL A 16 6.54 8.34 -12.36
C VAL A 16 5.09 8.03 -12.72
N PRO A 17 4.82 7.20 -13.75
CA PRO A 17 3.46 6.85 -14.13
C PRO A 17 2.77 6.06 -13.00
N GLY A 18 1.43 6.08 -12.97
CA GLY A 18 0.64 5.37 -11.97
C GLY A 18 0.17 6.29 -10.83
N HIS A 19 0.21 5.80 -9.59
CA HIS A 19 -0.37 6.49 -8.44
C HIS A 19 0.25 7.87 -8.14
N PRO A 20 1.57 8.10 -8.26
CA PRO A 20 2.16 9.43 -8.03
C PRO A 20 1.58 10.50 -8.96
N LEU A 21 1.44 10.19 -10.24
CA LEU A 21 0.83 11.09 -11.21
C LEU A 21 -0.65 11.37 -10.91
N THR A 22 -1.42 10.33 -10.54
CA THR A 22 -2.83 10.49 -10.13
C THR A 22 -2.96 11.37 -8.89
N LEU A 23 -2.10 11.18 -7.89
CA LEU A 23 -2.06 12.01 -6.69
C LEU A 23 -1.75 13.48 -7.05
N CYS A 24 -0.75 13.74 -7.89
CA CYS A 24 -0.44 15.10 -8.34
C CYS A 24 -1.66 15.77 -9.01
N ARG A 25 -2.36 15.05 -9.90
CA ARG A 25 -3.56 15.58 -10.57
C ARG A 25 -4.71 15.84 -9.60
N ALA A 26 -4.92 14.95 -8.62
CA ALA A 26 -5.94 15.15 -7.59
C ALA A 26 -5.63 16.40 -6.75
N LEU A 27 -4.38 16.56 -6.31
CA LEU A 27 -3.95 17.73 -5.55
C LEU A 27 -4.13 19.03 -6.33
N GLN A 28 -3.78 19.04 -7.63
CA GLN A 28 -4.02 20.20 -8.51
C GLN A 28 -5.52 20.50 -8.65
N TYR A 29 -6.35 19.49 -8.84
CA TYR A 29 -7.80 19.65 -8.97
C TYR A 29 -8.44 20.28 -7.73
N HIS A 30 -7.89 20.00 -6.54
CA HIS A 30 -8.37 20.54 -5.26
C HIS A 30 -7.57 21.75 -4.75
N ASN A 31 -6.84 22.45 -5.62
CA ASN A 31 -6.11 23.70 -5.35
C ASN A 31 -5.01 23.59 -4.27
N PHE A 32 -4.30 22.47 -4.20
CA PHE A 32 -3.07 22.39 -3.42
C PHE A 32 -1.95 23.14 -4.16
N HIS A 33 -1.32 24.08 -3.46
CA HIS A 33 -0.27 24.93 -4.05
C HIS A 33 1.03 24.16 -4.33
N TRP A 34 1.37 23.20 -3.46
CA TRP A 34 2.64 22.48 -3.51
C TRP A 34 2.47 21.06 -4.03
N MET A 35 3.40 20.62 -4.88
CA MET A 35 3.47 19.24 -5.34
C MET A 35 3.95 18.31 -4.22
N PRO A 36 3.50 17.03 -4.21
CA PRO A 36 3.93 16.07 -3.21
C PRO A 36 5.44 15.84 -3.31
N LYS A 37 6.10 15.80 -2.15
CA LYS A 37 7.54 15.48 -2.05
C LYS A 37 7.70 14.08 -1.50
N TYR A 38 8.55 13.29 -2.13
CA TYR A 38 8.86 11.94 -1.70
C TYR A 38 10.26 11.89 -1.10
N THR A 39 10.41 11.16 0.00
CA THR A 39 11.68 10.80 0.60
C THR A 39 11.73 9.28 0.77
N ILE A 40 12.75 8.65 0.24
CA ILE A 40 12.89 7.19 0.23
C ILE A 40 14.02 6.82 1.18
N TYR A 41 13.74 5.85 2.03
CA TYR A 41 14.63 5.33 3.03
C TYR A 41 14.89 3.84 2.75
N LEU A 42 16.14 3.42 2.94
CA LEU A 42 16.48 2.01 3.05
C LEU A 42 16.18 1.60 4.49
N HIS A 43 15.17 0.75 4.67
CA HIS A 43 14.67 0.36 5.98
C HIS A 43 15.40 -0.86 6.54
N ASP A 44 15.62 -1.86 5.69
CA ASP A 44 16.29 -3.10 6.07
C ASP A 44 17.09 -3.65 4.88
N ARG A 45 18.30 -4.15 5.16
CA ARG A 45 19.18 -4.82 4.20
C ARG A 45 19.75 -6.03 4.89
N GLN A 46 19.01 -7.13 4.83
CA GLN A 46 19.38 -8.39 5.48
C GLN A 46 19.32 -9.54 4.48
N PHE A 47 20.37 -10.36 4.44
CA PHE A 47 20.43 -11.60 3.66
C PHE A 47 20.10 -11.42 2.17
N GLY A 48 20.60 -10.34 1.57
CA GLY A 48 20.36 -9.99 0.16
C GLY A 48 18.94 -9.48 -0.13
N MET A 49 18.10 -9.28 0.88
CA MET A 49 16.77 -8.69 0.74
C MET A 49 16.78 -7.25 1.25
N GLU A 50 16.45 -6.33 0.35
CA GLU A 50 16.27 -4.92 0.64
C GLU A 50 14.78 -4.60 0.78
N ASP A 51 14.45 -3.82 1.81
CA ASP A 51 13.14 -3.21 1.97
C ASP A 51 13.30 -1.69 2.03
N TYR A 52 12.45 -1.02 1.26
CA TYR A 52 12.39 0.42 1.15
C TYR A 52 11.12 0.96 1.79
N VAL A 53 11.24 2.13 2.40
CA VAL A 53 10.10 2.92 2.89
C VAL A 53 10.12 4.24 2.15
N ALA A 54 9.01 4.59 1.51
CA ALA A 54 8.82 5.92 0.96
C ALA A 54 7.88 6.71 1.87
N GLU A 55 8.28 7.92 2.17
CA GLU A 55 7.47 8.94 2.80
C GLU A 55 7.00 9.92 1.74
N VAL A 56 5.71 10.23 1.72
CA VAL A 56 5.17 11.32 0.91
C VAL A 56 4.67 12.42 1.83
N LEU A 57 5.20 13.62 1.60
CA LEU A 57 4.87 14.85 2.30
C LEU A 57 4.01 15.73 1.38
N ILE A 58 2.85 16.13 1.88
CA ILE A 58 1.91 17.00 1.19
C ILE A 58 1.64 18.19 2.10
N HIS A 59 1.99 19.39 1.66
CA HIS A 59 1.72 20.59 2.43
C HIS A 59 0.20 20.83 2.47
N ALA A 60 -0.31 21.23 3.64
CA ALA A 60 -1.69 21.68 3.75
C ALA A 60 -1.95 22.86 2.80
N ARG A 61 -3.21 23.02 2.41
CA ARG A 61 -3.62 24.26 1.73
C ARG A 61 -3.49 25.42 2.69
N GLU A 62 -3.34 26.62 2.13
CA GLU A 62 -3.26 27.86 2.92
C GLU A 62 -4.51 28.07 3.80
N ALA A 63 -5.67 27.56 3.36
CA ALA A 63 -6.92 27.55 4.12
C ALA A 63 -6.94 26.54 5.29
N ASP A 64 -6.09 25.50 5.24
CA ASP A 64 -6.02 24.40 6.21
C ASP A 64 -4.75 24.50 7.09
N ASN A 65 -4.16 25.70 7.20
CA ASN A 65 -2.82 25.91 7.76
C ASN A 65 -2.66 25.42 9.23
N ASP A 66 -3.78 25.25 9.95
CA ASP A 66 -3.79 24.73 11.32
C ASP A 66 -3.54 23.20 11.40
N ASN A 67 -3.76 22.45 10.32
CA ASN A 67 -3.63 20.99 10.32
C ASN A 67 -2.19 20.48 10.06
N GLY A 68 -1.25 21.36 9.72
CA GLY A 68 0.12 20.98 9.38
C GLY A 68 0.22 20.12 8.11
N PRO A 69 1.44 19.75 7.67
CA PRO A 69 1.60 18.94 6.47
C PRO A 69 1.15 17.49 6.69
N TYR A 70 0.49 16.91 5.69
CA TYR A 70 0.14 15.50 5.67
C TYR A 70 1.38 14.65 5.34
N CYS A 71 1.58 13.58 6.11
CA CYS A 71 2.67 12.64 5.90
C CYS A 71 2.13 11.20 5.86
N PHE A 72 2.46 10.49 4.78
CA PHE A 72 2.07 9.10 4.56
C PHE A 72 3.27 8.23 4.23
N LEU A 73 3.20 6.96 4.60
CA LEU A 73 4.26 5.99 4.39
C LEU A 73 3.80 4.86 3.48
N GLY A 74 4.71 4.40 2.61
CA GLY A 74 4.55 3.22 1.77
C GLY A 74 5.77 2.32 1.88
N HIS A 75 5.55 1.01 1.84
CA HIS A 75 6.60 -0.01 1.90
C HIS A 75 6.73 -0.69 0.54
N GLY A 76 7.96 -1.06 0.17
CA GLY A 76 8.23 -1.79 -1.07
C GLY A 76 9.53 -2.57 -1.00
N THR A 77 9.64 -3.61 -1.83
CA THR A 77 10.88 -4.39 -2.00
C THR A 77 11.87 -3.70 -2.97
N ASN A 78 11.43 -2.62 -3.60
CA ASN A 78 12.24 -1.67 -4.35
C ASN A 78 11.68 -0.24 -4.14
N LYS A 79 12.42 0.75 -4.62
CA LYS A 79 12.09 2.17 -4.44
C LYS A 79 10.77 2.53 -5.11
N GLU A 80 10.57 2.07 -6.34
CA GLU A 80 9.40 2.38 -7.15
C GLU A 80 8.11 1.87 -6.51
N MET A 81 8.12 0.64 -5.99
CA MET A 81 6.99 0.06 -5.26
C MET A 81 6.68 0.85 -3.99
N ALA A 82 7.69 1.26 -3.24
CA ALA A 82 7.49 2.06 -2.03
C ALA A 82 6.82 3.40 -2.36
N ILE A 83 7.25 4.06 -3.44
CA ILE A 83 6.65 5.32 -3.93
C ILE A 83 5.19 5.11 -4.36
N GLN A 84 4.91 4.07 -5.17
CA GLN A 84 3.55 3.76 -5.61
C GLN A 84 2.62 3.49 -4.42
N GLN A 85 3.13 2.77 -3.42
CA GLN A 85 2.38 2.47 -2.21
C GLN A 85 2.14 3.71 -1.35
N ALA A 86 3.15 4.57 -1.18
CA ALA A 86 3.01 5.82 -0.43
C ALA A 86 1.97 6.73 -1.09
N ALA A 87 2.00 6.84 -2.42
CA ALA A 87 1.03 7.60 -3.20
C ALA A 87 -0.39 7.02 -3.07
N HIS A 88 -0.54 5.69 -3.14
CA HIS A 88 -1.82 5.02 -2.96
C HIS A 88 -2.41 5.28 -1.56
N VAL A 89 -1.61 5.10 -0.51
CA VAL A 89 -2.01 5.36 0.87
C VAL A 89 -2.41 6.83 1.06
N ALA A 90 -1.65 7.76 0.46
CA ALA A 90 -1.97 9.19 0.51
C ALA A 90 -3.31 9.50 -0.14
N MET A 91 -3.57 9.00 -1.35
CA MET A 91 -4.86 9.22 -2.03
C MET A 91 -6.02 8.60 -1.23
N ALA A 92 -5.86 7.39 -0.70
CA ALA A 92 -6.90 6.71 0.07
C ALA A 92 -7.24 7.45 1.38
N ARG A 93 -6.21 7.96 2.08
CA ARG A 93 -6.38 8.72 3.33
C ARG A 93 -6.90 10.13 3.08
N LEU A 94 -6.37 10.85 2.10
CA LEU A 94 -6.88 12.17 1.75
C LEU A 94 -8.35 12.11 1.34
N ARG A 95 -8.77 11.06 0.63
CA ARG A 95 -10.18 10.81 0.32
C ARG A 95 -11.04 10.61 1.58
N HIS A 96 -10.51 9.95 2.59
CA HIS A 96 -11.20 9.76 3.87
C HIS A 96 -11.27 11.06 4.68
N ASP A 97 -10.16 11.78 4.75
CA ASP A 97 -9.98 12.92 5.64
C ASP A 97 -10.57 14.22 5.08
N LEU A 98 -10.62 14.35 3.75
CA LEU A 98 -11.13 15.53 3.03
C LEU A 98 -12.39 15.14 2.22
N PRO A 99 -13.60 15.48 2.69
CA PRO A 99 -14.84 15.12 2.01
C PRO A 99 -14.92 15.61 0.55
N GLU A 100 -14.30 16.75 0.24
CA GLU A 100 -14.25 17.27 -1.12
C GLU A 100 -13.44 16.37 -2.07
N MET A 101 -12.46 15.62 -1.58
CA MET A 101 -11.71 14.64 -2.38
C MET A 101 -12.53 13.39 -2.66
N ALA A 102 -13.68 13.23 -1.99
CA ALA A 102 -14.64 12.20 -2.35
C ALA A 102 -15.29 12.48 -3.72
N GLU A 103 -15.30 13.75 -4.16
CA GLU A 103 -15.80 14.22 -5.45
C GLU A 103 -14.61 14.50 -6.39
N GLY A 104 -14.66 14.01 -7.63
CA GLY A 104 -13.59 14.25 -8.63
C GLY A 104 -12.66 13.06 -8.89
N PRO A 105 -11.34 13.25 -9.07
CA PRO A 105 -10.43 12.22 -9.57
C PRO A 105 -10.35 10.96 -8.71
N LEU A 106 -10.62 11.07 -7.41
CA LEU A 106 -10.56 9.96 -6.47
C LEU A 106 -11.92 9.31 -6.22
N LYS A 107 -13.01 9.76 -6.88
CA LYS A 107 -14.42 9.40 -6.60
C LYS A 107 -14.71 7.91 -6.37
N PHE A 108 -14.03 7.05 -7.10
CA PHE A 108 -14.28 5.60 -7.05
C PHE A 108 -13.17 4.81 -6.33
N MET A 109 -12.17 5.51 -5.80
CA MET A 109 -11.07 4.89 -5.07
C MET A 109 -11.55 4.43 -3.68
N PRO A 110 -11.00 3.33 -3.13
CA PRO A 110 -11.18 2.99 -1.73
C PRO A 110 -10.66 4.12 -0.82
N ALA A 111 -11.35 4.36 0.30
CA ALA A 111 -10.90 5.28 1.33
C ALA A 111 -10.18 4.48 2.43
N LEU A 112 -9.18 5.08 3.08
CA LEU A 112 -8.41 4.43 4.14
C LEU A 112 -8.44 5.31 5.38
N SER A 113 -8.92 4.78 6.50
CA SER A 113 -8.94 5.52 7.76
C SER A 113 -7.54 5.65 8.38
N SER A 114 -7.43 6.48 9.41
CA SER A 114 -6.22 6.57 10.23
C SER A 114 -5.89 5.26 10.97
N SER A 115 -6.90 4.47 11.34
CA SER A 115 -6.77 3.13 11.94
C SER A 115 -6.31 2.06 10.95
N GLY A 116 -6.30 2.36 9.65
CA GLY A 116 -5.92 1.41 8.60
C GLY A 116 -7.10 0.60 8.06
N GLU A 117 -8.33 0.95 8.43
CA GLU A 117 -9.53 0.32 7.90
C GLU A 117 -9.80 0.82 6.48
N VAL A 118 -9.97 -0.12 5.55
CA VAL A 118 -10.29 0.18 4.15
C VAL A 118 -11.79 0.23 3.97
N PHE A 119 -12.29 1.36 3.49
CA PHE A 119 -13.70 1.58 3.16
C PHE A 119 -13.89 1.58 1.64
N TYR A 120 -14.78 0.71 1.16
CA TYR A 120 -15.18 0.68 -0.25
C TYR A 120 -16.52 1.40 -0.40
N PRO A 121 -16.52 2.66 -0.90
CA PRO A 121 -17.72 3.47 -0.98
C PRO A 121 -18.68 2.91 -2.04
N ASN A 122 -19.95 2.76 -1.67
CA ASN A 122 -21.04 2.42 -2.60
C ASN A 122 -21.83 3.68 -3.02
N ASN A 123 -21.12 4.81 -3.15
CA ASN A 123 -21.70 6.14 -3.32
C ASN A 123 -21.87 6.46 -4.81
N PHE A 124 -22.72 5.69 -5.47
CA PHE A 124 -23.05 5.90 -6.88
C PHE A 124 -24.14 6.97 -7.03
N SER A 125 -23.92 7.92 -7.95
CA SER A 125 -24.91 8.91 -8.33
C SER A 125 -25.91 8.30 -9.31
N PRO A 126 -27.18 8.72 -9.33
CA PRO A 126 -28.12 8.37 -10.40
C PRO A 126 -27.66 8.77 -11.81
N LYS A 127 -26.68 9.69 -11.89
CA LYS A 127 -26.04 10.11 -13.15
C LYS A 127 -24.93 9.15 -13.61
N ASP A 128 -24.43 8.28 -12.73
CA ASP A 128 -23.39 7.31 -13.07
C ASP A 128 -24.00 6.18 -13.92
N SER A 129 -23.33 5.82 -15.01
CA SER A 129 -23.82 4.77 -15.89
C SER A 129 -23.71 3.39 -15.24
N SER A 130 -24.62 2.47 -15.58
CA SER A 130 -24.60 1.09 -15.09
C SER A 130 -23.26 0.39 -15.34
N SER A 131 -22.62 0.66 -16.49
CA SER A 131 -21.29 0.13 -16.82
C SER A 131 -20.19 0.68 -15.91
N THR A 132 -20.23 1.97 -15.56
CA THR A 132 -19.32 2.58 -14.58
C THR A 132 -19.46 1.89 -13.22
N VAL A 133 -20.69 1.70 -12.75
CA VAL A 133 -20.98 1.05 -11.48
C VAL A 133 -20.40 -0.37 -11.44
N ALA A 134 -20.68 -1.17 -12.47
CA ALA A 134 -20.20 -2.54 -12.57
C ALA A 134 -18.67 -2.62 -12.63
N MET A 135 -18.02 -1.73 -13.40
CA MET A 135 -16.56 -1.66 -13.48
C MET A 135 -15.93 -1.34 -12.12
N VAL A 136 -16.47 -0.36 -11.40
CA VAL A 136 -15.97 0.02 -10.07
C VAL A 136 -16.11 -1.12 -9.07
N GLN A 137 -17.26 -1.79 -9.05
CA GLN A 137 -17.47 -2.95 -8.18
C GLN A 137 -16.50 -4.10 -8.50
N ALA A 138 -16.26 -4.38 -9.78
CA ALA A 138 -15.28 -5.38 -10.20
C ALA A 138 -13.86 -5.00 -9.76
N MET A 139 -13.47 -3.73 -9.93
CA MET A 139 -12.18 -3.22 -9.45
C MET A 139 -12.04 -3.36 -7.94
N HIS A 140 -13.08 -3.02 -7.15
CA HIS A 140 -13.06 -3.18 -5.70
C HIS A 140 -12.92 -4.65 -5.28
N SER A 141 -13.58 -5.58 -5.98
CA SER A 141 -13.42 -7.01 -5.73
C SER A 141 -11.97 -7.45 -5.95
N LYS A 142 -11.36 -7.01 -7.05
CA LYS A 142 -9.96 -7.34 -7.38
C LYS A 142 -8.97 -6.70 -6.43
N ASP A 143 -9.22 -5.48 -5.99
CA ASP A 143 -8.40 -4.81 -4.99
C ASP A 143 -8.40 -5.57 -3.65
N ARG A 144 -9.55 -6.10 -3.21
CA ARG A 144 -9.64 -6.93 -2.01
C ARG A 144 -8.84 -8.23 -2.13
N GLU A 145 -8.96 -8.93 -3.26
CA GLU A 145 -8.17 -10.13 -3.54
C GLU A 145 -6.66 -9.82 -3.50
N TYR A 146 -6.25 -8.73 -4.14
CA TYR A 146 -4.86 -8.29 -4.17
C TYR A 146 -4.31 -7.99 -2.77
N HIS A 147 -5.07 -7.27 -1.94
CA HIS A 147 -4.67 -7.00 -0.55
C HIS A 147 -4.55 -8.28 0.29
N ALA A 148 -5.44 -9.26 0.09
CA ALA A 148 -5.32 -10.56 0.76
C ALA A 148 -4.03 -11.29 0.36
N TYR A 149 -3.70 -11.33 -0.94
CA TYR A 149 -2.44 -11.91 -1.41
C TYR A 149 -1.21 -11.18 -0.88
N LEU A 150 -1.24 -9.85 -0.86
CA LEU A 150 -0.15 -9.06 -0.31
C LEU A 150 0.08 -9.36 1.17
N TYR A 151 -0.99 -9.52 1.95
CA TYR A 151 -0.90 -9.87 3.37
C TYR A 151 -0.17 -11.21 3.55
N GLU A 152 -0.61 -12.26 2.85
CA GLU A 152 0.01 -13.59 2.90
C GLU A 152 1.49 -13.55 2.47
N LEU A 153 1.82 -12.81 1.41
CA LEU A 153 3.20 -12.65 0.95
C LEU A 153 4.07 -11.90 1.98
N CYS A 154 3.52 -10.87 2.64
CA CYS A 154 4.23 -10.15 3.69
C CYS A 154 4.52 -11.06 4.89
N GLU A 155 3.54 -11.86 5.31
CA GLU A 155 3.72 -12.84 6.39
C GLU A 155 4.76 -13.90 6.03
N ALA A 156 4.68 -14.48 4.83
CA ALA A 156 5.67 -15.45 4.35
C ALA A 156 7.08 -14.85 4.29
N ARG A 157 7.22 -13.59 3.84
CA ARG A 157 8.51 -12.89 3.80
C ARG A 157 9.06 -12.64 5.21
N ARG A 158 8.22 -12.26 6.18
CA ARG A 158 8.62 -12.11 7.58
C ARG A 158 9.10 -13.44 8.18
N ALA A 159 8.36 -14.52 7.94
CA ALA A 159 8.75 -15.86 8.38
C ALA A 159 10.11 -16.28 7.78
N LEU A 160 10.31 -16.07 6.47
CA LEU A 160 11.58 -16.35 5.80
C LEU A 160 12.74 -15.56 6.41
N LYS A 161 12.54 -14.26 6.68
CA LYS A 161 13.55 -13.44 7.36
C LYS A 161 13.89 -13.99 8.74
N ALA A 162 12.89 -14.32 9.55
CA ALA A 162 13.10 -14.88 10.88
C ALA A 162 13.90 -16.19 10.84
N VAL A 163 13.59 -17.09 9.89
CA VAL A 163 14.34 -18.34 9.69
C VAL A 163 15.79 -18.06 9.28
N LYS A 164 16.02 -17.14 8.34
CA LYS A 164 17.39 -16.77 7.92
C LYS A 164 18.19 -16.15 9.05
N THR A 165 17.57 -15.29 9.85
CA THR A 165 18.21 -14.70 11.04
C THR A 165 18.60 -15.78 12.05
N LEU A 166 17.71 -16.73 12.34
CA LEU A 166 18.02 -17.85 13.24
C LEU A 166 19.14 -18.74 12.67
N ALA A 167 19.06 -19.13 11.38
CA ALA A 167 20.10 -19.93 10.75
C ALA A 167 21.48 -19.26 10.83
N SER A 168 21.54 -17.94 10.61
CA SER A 168 22.76 -17.15 10.77
C SER A 168 23.26 -17.13 12.22
N LEU A 169 22.38 -17.02 13.21
CA LEU A 169 22.76 -17.03 14.63
C LEU A 169 23.34 -18.39 15.07
N TYR A 170 22.83 -19.48 14.50
CA TYR A 170 23.29 -20.84 14.81
C TYR A 170 24.44 -21.32 13.91
N GLY A 171 25.03 -20.44 13.09
CA GLY A 171 26.13 -20.80 12.20
C GLY A 171 25.75 -21.84 11.14
N LEU A 172 24.45 -22.03 10.87
CA LEU A 172 23.94 -22.86 9.80
C LEU A 172 24.03 -22.05 8.49
N HIS A 173 25.25 -21.73 8.08
CA HIS A 173 25.47 -21.19 6.74
C HIS A 173 25.15 -22.29 5.72
N SER A 174 24.16 -22.05 4.87
CA SER A 174 24.18 -22.65 3.53
C SER A 174 25.53 -22.26 2.92
N PRO A 175 26.29 -23.18 2.30
CA PRO A 175 27.49 -22.78 1.60
C PRO A 175 27.09 -21.70 0.59
N ASP A 176 27.69 -20.53 0.73
CA ASP A 176 27.63 -19.48 -0.28
C ASP A 176 28.05 -20.12 -1.61
N VAL A 177 27.14 -20.13 -2.58
CA VAL A 177 27.58 -20.18 -3.98
C VAL A 177 28.22 -18.82 -4.21
N GLY A 178 29.55 -18.80 -4.07
CA GLY A 178 30.38 -17.61 -4.27
C GLY A 178 30.03 -16.94 -5.59
N HIS A 179 29.74 -15.64 -5.52
CA HIS A 179 29.53 -14.82 -6.71
C HIS A 179 30.67 -13.83 -6.85
N GLU A 180 31.89 -14.35 -6.95
CA GLU A 180 33.05 -13.64 -7.46
C GLU A 180 33.85 -14.65 -8.27
N ASP A 181 34.20 -14.27 -9.51
CA ASP A 181 34.84 -15.07 -10.55
C ASP A 181 33.94 -15.95 -11.44
N LEU A 182 33.07 -15.33 -12.27
CA LEU A 182 32.78 -15.89 -13.61
C LEU A 182 32.28 -14.81 -14.59
N LEU A 183 33.13 -13.82 -14.86
CA LEU A 183 33.13 -13.11 -16.13
C LEU A 183 34.12 -13.81 -17.07
N ASP A 184 33.74 -14.95 -17.64
CA ASP A 184 34.15 -15.28 -19.00
C ASP A 184 33.39 -16.49 -19.57
N GLY A 185 32.79 -16.26 -20.74
CA GLY A 185 32.48 -17.24 -21.78
C GLY A 185 31.77 -18.55 -21.42
N ALA A 186 30.43 -18.56 -21.45
CA ALA A 186 29.64 -19.57 -22.18
C ALA A 186 28.14 -19.28 -22.00
N GLY A 187 27.45 -19.07 -23.12
CA GLY A 187 26.00 -18.88 -23.13
C GLY A 187 25.27 -20.10 -22.56
N VAL A 188 24.51 -19.89 -21.50
CA VAL A 188 23.41 -20.77 -21.12
C VAL A 188 22.21 -19.88 -20.81
N ALA A 189 21.14 -20.11 -21.56
CA ALA A 189 19.92 -19.31 -21.55
C ALA A 189 19.33 -19.16 -20.15
N SER A 190 19.17 -17.92 -19.70
CA SER A 190 18.34 -17.56 -18.56
C SER A 190 16.88 -17.87 -18.91
N THR A 191 16.37 -19.00 -18.44
CA THR A 191 14.95 -19.36 -18.52
C THR A 191 14.21 -18.87 -17.28
N SER A 192 14.39 -17.59 -16.91
CA SER A 192 13.42 -16.88 -16.08
C SER A 192 12.48 -16.10 -17.00
N ARG A 193 11.48 -16.78 -17.56
CA ARG A 193 10.35 -16.11 -18.22
C ARG A 193 9.30 -15.76 -17.18
N PHE A 194 9.61 -14.85 -16.26
CA PHE A 194 8.57 -14.06 -15.60
C PHE A 194 8.62 -12.65 -16.20
N ARG A 195 7.97 -12.51 -17.36
CA ARG A 195 7.64 -11.22 -17.95
C ARG A 195 6.41 -10.72 -17.21
N ILE A 196 6.55 -9.66 -16.43
CA ILE A 196 5.40 -8.85 -16.02
C ILE A 196 4.77 -8.36 -17.33
N PRO A 197 3.49 -8.62 -17.60
CA PRO A 197 2.87 -8.15 -18.82
C PRO A 197 2.93 -6.62 -18.84
N SER A 198 3.47 -6.07 -19.94
CA SER A 198 3.31 -4.65 -20.26
C SER A 198 1.83 -4.32 -20.20
N ILE A 199 1.50 -3.19 -19.57
CA ILE A 199 0.14 -2.64 -19.56
C ILE A 199 -0.13 -2.10 -20.97
N ASP A 200 -0.38 -3.02 -21.90
CA ASP A 200 -0.97 -2.72 -23.20
C ASP A 200 -2.35 -3.39 -23.25
N ARG A 201 -3.32 -2.49 -23.38
CA ARG A 201 -4.78 -2.65 -23.51
C ARG A 201 -5.25 -3.99 -24.07
N GLU A 202 -6.13 -4.64 -23.33
CA GLU A 202 -7.40 -5.18 -23.83
C GLU A 202 -8.45 -5.05 -22.70
N VAL A 203 -9.57 -4.39 -22.99
CA VAL A 203 -10.69 -4.24 -22.07
C VAL A 203 -11.55 -5.51 -22.18
N PRO A 204 -11.70 -6.33 -21.13
CA PRO A 204 -12.57 -7.50 -21.21
C PRO A 204 -14.06 -7.08 -21.24
N ASP A 205 -14.83 -7.72 -22.12
CA ASP A 205 -16.27 -7.57 -22.24
C ASP A 205 -16.96 -8.03 -20.94
N VAL A 206 -17.61 -7.07 -20.26
CA VAL A 206 -18.16 -7.19 -18.90
C VAL A 206 -19.45 -8.01 -18.86
N SER A 207 -19.92 -8.50 -20.01
CA SER A 207 -21.26 -9.09 -20.16
C SER A 207 -21.39 -10.54 -19.61
N SER A 208 -20.31 -11.23 -19.25
CA SER A 208 -20.35 -12.68 -18.94
C SER A 208 -20.08 -13.10 -17.48
N LEU A 209 -19.77 -12.17 -16.57
CA LEU A 209 -19.37 -12.51 -15.19
C LEU A 209 -20.51 -12.53 -14.16
N ALA A 210 -21.77 -12.46 -14.59
CA ALA A 210 -22.94 -12.65 -13.72
C ALA A 210 -23.15 -14.14 -13.39
N GLY A 211 -22.25 -14.73 -12.61
CA GLY A 211 -22.27 -16.15 -12.22
C GLY A 211 -22.01 -16.35 -10.73
N GLN A 212 -23.09 -16.35 -9.95
CA GLN A 212 -23.27 -17.03 -8.65
C GLN A 212 -22.04 -17.31 -7.76
N HIS A 213 -21.78 -16.44 -6.79
CA HIS A 213 -21.14 -16.87 -5.54
C HIS A 213 -21.98 -16.42 -4.34
N ARG A 214 -22.65 -17.39 -3.72
CA ARG A 214 -23.29 -17.25 -2.40
C ARG A 214 -22.21 -16.90 -1.38
N GLY A 215 -22.32 -15.74 -0.76
CA GLY A 215 -21.43 -15.31 0.32
C GLY A 215 -21.55 -16.22 1.54
N VAL A 216 -20.40 -16.63 2.08
CA VAL A 216 -20.30 -17.18 3.43
C VAL A 216 -20.13 -15.99 4.39
N PRO A 217 -20.94 -15.86 5.46
CA PRO A 217 -20.75 -14.79 6.43
C PRO A 217 -19.50 -15.06 7.25
N VAL A 218 -18.54 -14.12 7.23
CA VAL A 218 -17.38 -14.12 8.12
C VAL A 218 -17.84 -13.55 9.47
N GLN A 219 -17.87 -14.39 10.51
CA GLN A 219 -18.08 -13.94 11.89
C GLN A 219 -16.86 -13.12 12.37
N PRO A 220 -17.07 -12.02 13.10
CA PRO A 220 -15.97 -11.29 13.73
C PRO A 220 -15.38 -12.10 14.88
N CYS A 221 -14.09 -12.45 14.77
CA CYS A 221 -13.34 -13.06 15.87
C CYS A 221 -13.11 -12.01 16.96
N ASN A 222 -13.77 -12.21 18.11
CA ASN A 222 -13.52 -11.47 19.35
C ASN A 222 -12.03 -11.58 19.74
N GLN A 223 -11.29 -10.47 19.65
CA GLN A 223 -9.96 -10.36 20.26
C GLN A 223 -10.11 -10.18 21.77
N GLY A 224 -9.83 -11.25 22.51
CA GLY A 224 -9.64 -11.19 23.95
C GLY A 224 -8.34 -10.44 24.28
N TYR A 225 -8.46 -9.29 24.91
CA TYR A 225 -7.37 -8.65 25.62
C TYR A 225 -7.12 -9.38 26.96
N PRO A 226 -5.87 -9.65 27.36
CA PRO A 226 -5.60 -10.13 28.71
C PRO A 226 -5.85 -8.99 29.71
N ARG A 227 -6.78 -9.20 30.65
CA ARG A 227 -6.96 -8.33 31.81
C ARG A 227 -5.80 -8.52 32.78
N SER A 228 -5.09 -7.45 33.11
CA SER A 228 -4.32 -7.36 34.36
C SER A 228 -5.14 -6.59 35.41
N PRO A 229 -5.03 -6.97 36.69
CA PRO A 229 -5.92 -6.52 37.75
C PRO A 229 -5.42 -5.21 38.37
N ASP A 230 -6.36 -4.38 38.85
CA ASP A 230 -6.35 -3.72 40.18
C ASP A 230 -7.56 -2.77 40.23
N HIS A 231 -8.48 -2.99 41.17
CA HIS A 231 -8.92 -2.07 42.24
C HIS A 231 -9.17 -0.64 41.72
N TRP A 232 -10.36 -0.04 41.85
CA TRP A 232 -10.96 0.50 43.09
C TRP A 232 -12.50 0.47 43.00
N GLY A 233 -13.17 0.14 44.11
CA GLY A 233 -14.63 0.17 44.23
C GLY A 233 -15.19 1.59 44.48
N PRO A 234 -16.50 1.83 44.24
CA PRO A 234 -17.14 3.09 44.56
C PRO A 234 -17.77 3.08 45.96
N SER A 235 -17.41 4.06 46.75
CA SER A 235 -18.13 4.55 47.93
C SER A 235 -19.31 5.44 47.53
N HIS A 236 -20.32 5.46 48.42
CA HIS A 236 -21.58 6.23 48.43
C HIS A 236 -22.76 5.58 47.69
N GLY A 237 -23.95 5.44 48.28
CA GLY A 237 -24.46 5.84 49.59
C GLY A 237 -25.98 5.69 49.58
N TYR A 238 -26.52 5.12 50.66
CA TYR A 238 -27.82 5.40 51.27
C TYR A 238 -27.69 5.11 52.76
#